data_AF-A0AA97AGK8-F1
#
_entry.id   AF-A0AA97AGK8-F1
#
_cell.length_a   1.000
_cell.length_b   1.000
_cell.length_c   1.000
_cell.angle_alpha   90.00
_cell.angle_beta   90.00
_cell.angle_gamma   90.00
#
_symmetry.space_group_name_H-M   'P 1'
#
loop_
_entity.id
_entity.type
_entity.pdbx_description
1 polymer ?
#
loop_
_entity_poly.entity_id
_entity_poly.type
_entity_poly.pdbx_seq_one_letter_code
_entity_poly.pdbx_strand_id
1 'polypeptide(L)'
;MMHEDGLEGLPMGILILNVEGALILANSVAQQICEQLLAIDADDAKPSSPVNPFPQPIHRIVEAVLESRELFPDQAVIIEDAVSLTATTTIHLRSRWLDLEIESYILVMLEAQSQPENNPEPVAAPGWHRTQR
;
A
#
# COMPACT_ATOMS: atom_id res chain seq x y z
N MET A 1 -31.20 -11.82 9.94
CA MET A 1 -29.99 -12.52 9.47
C MET A 1 -28.82 -11.67 9.91
N MET A 2 -28.18 -12.06 11.02
CA MET A 2 -27.01 -11.39 11.56
C MET A 2 -25.87 -11.66 10.57
N HIS A 3 -25.27 -10.61 10.01
CA HIS A 3 -24.05 -10.75 9.21
C HIS A 3 -22.91 -10.93 10.22
N GLU A 4 -22.45 -12.16 10.33
CA GLU A 4 -21.25 -12.53 11.06
C GLU A 4 -20.03 -12.20 10.20
N ASP A 5 -19.88 -10.92 9.87
CA ASP A 5 -18.79 -10.42 9.01
C ASP A 5 -17.68 -9.84 9.89
N GLY A 6 -17.07 -10.72 10.67
CA GLY A 6 -16.02 -10.36 11.62
C GLY A 6 -14.64 -10.20 11.00
N LEU A 7 -14.43 -10.55 9.73
CA LEU A 7 -13.10 -10.53 9.10
C LEU A 7 -13.06 -10.47 7.56
N GLU A 8 -14.18 -10.44 6.81
CA GLU A 8 -14.13 -10.38 5.33
C GLU A 8 -13.98 -8.96 4.75
N GLY A 9 -13.83 -7.94 5.61
CA GLY A 9 -13.94 -6.52 5.22
C GLY A 9 -12.70 -5.64 5.37
N LEU A 10 -11.48 -6.18 5.40
CA LEU A 10 -10.28 -5.33 5.31
C LEU A 10 -9.90 -5.16 3.84
N PRO A 11 -10.10 -3.98 3.21
CA PRO A 11 -9.53 -3.66 1.89
C PRO A 11 -8.00 -3.42 1.97
N MET A 12 -7.34 -4.08 2.92
CA MET A 12 -5.98 -3.80 3.32
C MET A 12 -5.17 -5.09 3.41
N GLY A 13 -4.17 -5.18 2.55
CA GLY A 13 -3.12 -6.18 2.61
C GLY A 13 -2.21 -5.92 3.81
N ILE A 14 -1.83 -6.99 4.49
CA ILE A 14 -0.85 -6.97 5.58
C ILE A 14 0.28 -7.93 5.23
N LEU A 15 1.51 -7.42 5.24
CA LEU A 15 2.74 -8.20 5.26
C LEU A 15 3.47 -7.95 6.58
N ILE A 16 3.97 -9.03 7.18
CA ILE A 16 4.88 -8.98 8.31
C ILE A 16 6.19 -9.62 7.87
N LEU A 17 7.28 -8.89 8.03
CA LEU A 17 8.63 -9.35 7.69
C LEU A 17 9.51 -9.34 8.94
N ASN A 18 10.51 -10.21 9.00
CA ASN A 18 11.56 -10.11 10.02
C ASN A 18 12.56 -9.00 9.66
N VAL A 19 13.53 -8.77 10.55
CA VAL A 19 14.58 -7.74 10.37
C VAL A 19 15.55 -8.02 9.22
N GLU A 20 15.58 -9.26 8.71
CA GLU A 20 16.34 -9.63 7.51
C GLU A 20 15.54 -9.37 6.22
N GLY A 21 14.31 -8.86 6.36
CA GLY A 21 13.38 -8.63 5.25
C GLY A 21 12.71 -9.90 4.74
N ALA A 22 12.77 -11.02 5.46
CA ALA A 22 12.11 -12.28 5.09
C ALA A 22 10.63 -12.27 5.48
N LEU A 23 9.77 -12.80 4.61
CA LEU A 23 8.33 -12.88 4.86
C LEU A 23 8.01 -13.83 6.02
N ILE A 24 7.32 -13.32 7.04
CA ILE A 24 6.77 -14.12 8.15
C ILE A 24 5.29 -14.40 7.93
N LEU A 25 4.52 -13.40 7.50
CA LEU A 25 3.08 -13.51 7.29
C LEU A 25 2.60 -12.60 6.17
N ALA A 26 1.73 -13.13 5.31
CA ALA A 26 0.95 -12.35 4.34
C ALA A 26 -0.52 -12.76 4.44
N ASN A 27 -1.43 -11.81 4.56
CA ASN A 27 -2.85 -12.10 4.39
C ASN A 27 -3.20 -12.26 2.89
N SER A 28 -4.39 -12.80 2.61
CA SER A 28 -4.85 -13.06 1.23
C SER A 28 -4.85 -11.80 0.36
N VAL A 29 -5.26 -10.65 0.92
CA VAL A 29 -5.27 -9.37 0.19
C VAL A 29 -3.86 -8.93 -0.19
N ALA A 30 -2.88 -9.07 0.71
CA ALA A 30 -1.49 -8.74 0.39
C ALA A 30 -0.90 -9.67 -0.66
N GLN A 31 -1.20 -10.97 -0.59
CA GLN A 31 -0.77 -11.94 -1.61
C GLN A 31 -1.30 -11.54 -2.99
N GLN A 32 -2.60 -11.22 -3.09
CA GLN A 32 -3.23 -10.79 -4.34
C GLN A 32 -2.63 -9.49 -4.88
N ILE A 33 -2.35 -8.50 -4.03
CA ILE A 33 -1.72 -7.25 -4.46
C ILE A 33 -0.29 -7.50 -4.94
N CYS A 34 0.50 -8.30 -4.21
CA CYS A 34 1.85 -8.64 -4.61
C CYS A 34 1.90 -9.38 -5.95
N GLU A 35 1.01 -10.35 -6.17
CA GLU A 35 0.88 -11.06 -7.45
C GLU A 35 0.58 -10.10 -8.61
N GLN A 36 -0.35 -9.15 -8.41
CA GLN A 36 -0.70 -8.16 -9.42
C GLN A 36 0.44 -7.19 -9.71
N LEU A 37 1.16 -6.73 -8.69
CA LEU A 37 2.32 -5.86 -8.87
C LEU A 37 3.49 -6.58 -9.56
N LEU A 38 3.76 -7.85 -9.22
CA LEU A 38 4.77 -8.65 -9.90
C LEU A 38 4.46 -8.86 -11.39
N ALA A 39 3.18 -9.00 -11.74
CA ALA A 39 2.77 -9.12 -13.14
C ALA A 39 3.06 -7.84 -13.95
N ILE A 40 3.05 -6.67 -13.30
CA ILE A 40 3.41 -5.38 -13.91
C ILE A 40 4.93 -5.20 -13.96
N ASP A 41 5.62 -5.53 -12.85
CA ASP A 41 7.08 -5.43 -12.76
C ASP A 41 7.80 -6.38 -13.72
N ALA A 42 7.15 -7.46 -14.18
CA ALA A 42 7.75 -8.44 -15.10
C ALA A 42 8.16 -7.87 -16.47
N ASP A 43 7.58 -6.74 -16.90
CA ASP A 43 7.99 -6.02 -18.11
C ASP A 43 9.26 -5.17 -17.89
N ASP A 44 9.54 -4.76 -16.66
CA ASP A 44 10.74 -4.01 -16.26
C ASP A 44 11.78 -4.98 -15.66
N ALA A 45 12.66 -5.49 -16.53
CA ALA A 45 13.64 -6.56 -16.30
C ALA A 45 14.62 -6.37 -15.12
N LYS A 46 14.14 -6.42 -13.87
CA LYS A 46 14.97 -6.65 -12.69
C LYS A 46 14.36 -7.80 -11.88
N PRO A 47 15.04 -8.95 -11.79
CA PRO A 47 14.51 -10.07 -11.02
C PRO A 47 14.37 -9.64 -9.55
N SER A 48 13.16 -9.77 -9.01
CA SER A 48 12.94 -9.85 -7.57
C SER A 48 13.90 -10.92 -7.03
N SER A 49 14.69 -10.57 -6.02
CA SER A 49 15.68 -11.49 -5.44
C SER A 49 15.01 -12.84 -5.11
N PRO A 50 15.61 -14.00 -5.44
CA PRO A 50 14.98 -15.31 -5.26
C PRO A 50 14.64 -15.64 -3.80
N VAL A 51 15.20 -14.85 -2.86
CA VAL A 51 14.97 -14.97 -1.42
C VAL A 51 13.65 -14.33 -0.99
N ASN A 52 13.12 -13.35 -1.74
CA ASN A 52 11.93 -12.60 -1.38
C ASN A 52 11.13 -12.22 -2.65
N PRO A 53 10.03 -12.94 -2.96
CA PRO A 53 9.25 -12.74 -4.18
C PRO A 53 8.34 -11.51 -4.06
N PHE A 54 8.85 -10.39 -3.55
CA PHE A 54 8.09 -9.15 -3.48
C PHE A 54 8.34 -8.29 -4.73
N PRO A 55 7.33 -7.50 -5.15
CA PRO A 55 7.51 -6.49 -6.17
C PRO A 55 8.42 -5.35 -5.67
N GLN A 56 9.05 -4.62 -6.59
CA GLN A 56 10.07 -3.62 -6.27
C GLN A 56 9.61 -2.52 -5.27
N PRO A 57 8.36 -2.02 -5.30
CA PRO A 57 7.88 -1.05 -4.31
C PRO A 57 7.93 -1.57 -2.86
N ILE A 58 7.68 -2.86 -2.66
CA ILE A 58 7.70 -3.48 -1.33
C ILE A 58 9.14 -3.59 -0.82
N HIS A 59 10.10 -3.97 -1.67
CA HIS A 59 11.52 -3.99 -1.30
C HIS A 59 11.98 -2.60 -0.85
N ARG A 60 11.65 -1.58 -1.63
CA ARG A 60 12.05 -0.19 -1.36
C ARG A 60 11.51 0.32 -0.02
N ILE A 61 10.24 0.08 0.27
CA ILE A 61 9.63 0.58 1.51
C ILE A 61 10.13 -0.18 2.74
N VAL A 62 10.47 -1.47 2.59
CA VAL A 62 11.10 -2.28 3.64
C VAL A 62 12.51 -1.77 3.94
N GLU A 63 13.32 -1.51 2.90
CA GLU A 63 14.67 -0.95 3.03
C GLU A 63 14.65 0.42 3.72
N ALA A 64 13.74 1.31 3.32
CA ALA A 64 13.57 2.62 3.95
C ALA A 64 13.20 2.52 5.44
N VAL A 65 12.38 1.55 5.84
CA VAL A 65 12.06 1.32 7.26
C VAL A 65 13.26 0.77 8.02
N LEU A 66 14.04 -0.13 7.42
CA LEU A 66 15.27 -0.63 8.03
C LEU A 66 16.26 0.52 8.31
N GLU A 67 16.51 1.36 7.31
CA GLU A 67 17.35 2.55 7.43
C GLU A 67 16.82 3.55 8.48
N SER A 68 15.49 3.67 8.60
CA SER A 68 14.89 4.61 9.55
C SER A 68 15.26 4.34 11.01
N ARG A 69 15.54 3.08 11.39
CA ARG A 69 15.90 2.72 12.77
C ARG A 69 17.32 3.15 13.12
N GLU A 70 18.21 3.22 12.14
CA GLU A 70 19.56 3.75 12.33
C GLU A 70 19.56 5.26 12.47
N LEU A 71 18.70 5.95 11.71
CA LEU A 71 18.61 7.40 11.68
C LEU A 71 17.78 7.99 12.83
N PHE A 72 16.73 7.27 13.26
CA PHE A 72 15.76 7.75 14.25
C PHE A 72 15.41 6.66 15.27
N PRO A 73 16.39 6.17 16.06
CA PRO A 73 16.22 4.99 16.92
C PRO A 73 15.12 5.12 17.98
N ASP A 74 14.83 6.34 18.42
CA ASP A 74 13.85 6.63 19.48
C ASP A 74 12.50 7.16 18.94
N GLN A 75 12.28 7.12 17.61
CA GLN A 75 11.07 7.64 17.00
C GLN A 75 10.28 6.55 16.27
N ALA A 76 8.96 6.58 16.45
CA ALA A 76 8.06 5.79 15.64
C ALA A 76 7.98 6.39 14.24
N VAL A 77 8.79 5.86 13.31
CA VAL A 77 8.78 6.26 11.90
C VAL A 77 7.78 5.42 11.12
N ILE A 78 6.96 6.10 10.32
CA ILE A 78 6.08 5.50 9.32
C ILE A 78 6.58 5.98 7.97
N ILE A 79 6.92 5.04 7.08
CA ILE A 79 7.26 5.32 5.69
C ILE A 79 6.03 5.04 4.85
N GLU A 80 5.74 5.94 3.91
CA GLU A 80 4.60 5.81 2.99
C GLU A 80 5.11 5.86 1.55
N ASP A 81 4.53 5.07 0.67
CA ASP A 81 4.76 5.10 -0.78
C ASP A 81 3.44 4.83 -1.52
N ALA A 82 3.39 5.10 -2.81
CA ALA A 82 2.24 4.81 -3.65
C ALA A 82 2.68 4.29 -5.02
N VAL A 83 2.01 3.24 -5.51
CA VAL A 83 2.27 2.65 -6.82
C VAL A 83 0.97 2.52 -7.61
N SER A 84 0.99 2.94 -8.87
CA SER A 84 -0.13 2.75 -9.78
C SER A 84 -0.21 1.28 -10.19
N LEU A 85 -1.34 0.64 -9.90
CA LEU A 85 -1.63 -0.73 -10.35
C LEU A 85 -2.32 -0.72 -11.72
N THR A 86 -3.22 0.23 -11.94
CA THR A 86 -3.88 0.47 -13.23
C THR A 86 -4.00 1.97 -13.47
N ALA A 87 -4.63 2.38 -14.57
CA ALA A 87 -4.91 3.79 -14.84
C ALA A 87 -5.83 4.45 -13.79
N THR A 88 -6.61 3.66 -13.06
CA THR A 88 -7.63 4.15 -12.11
C THR A 88 -7.42 3.62 -10.69
N THR A 89 -6.43 2.76 -10.47
CA THR A 89 -6.19 2.13 -9.15
C THR A 89 -4.76 2.35 -8.71
N THR A 90 -4.62 2.92 -7.52
CA THR A 90 -3.35 3.14 -6.84
C THR A 90 -3.30 2.28 -5.59
N ILE A 91 -2.16 1.64 -5.35
CA ILE A 91 -1.86 0.96 -4.09
C ILE A 91 -1.05 1.91 -3.23
N HIS A 92 -1.59 2.24 -2.06
CA HIS A 92 -0.88 2.95 -1.02
C HIS A 92 -0.16 1.95 -0.11
N LEU A 93 1.13 2.14 0.06
CA LEU A 93 1.97 1.35 0.95
C LEU A 93 2.26 2.18 2.20
N ARG A 94 2.15 1.56 3.37
CA ARG A 94 2.65 2.14 4.62
C ARG A 94 3.45 1.10 5.37
N SER A 95 4.68 1.42 5.71
CA SER A 95 5.57 0.52 6.42
C SER A 95 6.04 1.14 7.73
N ARG A 96 6.16 0.32 8.77
CA ARG A 96 6.70 0.72 10.07
C ARG A 96 7.29 -0.45 10.83
N TRP A 97 8.07 -0.13 11.84
CA TRP A 97 8.45 -1.10 12.86
C TRP A 97 7.23 -1.59 13.64
N LEU A 98 7.22 -2.89 13.89
CA LEU A 98 6.28 -3.60 14.76
C LEU A 98 7.09 -4.30 15.84
N ASP A 99 7.32 -3.59 16.94
CA ASP A 99 8.03 -4.15 18.09
C ASP A 99 7.05 -4.98 18.94
N LEU A 100 7.29 -6.29 18.99
CA LEU A 100 6.64 -7.20 19.94
C LEU A 100 7.59 -7.44 21.11
N GLU A 101 7.10 -8.02 22.21
CA GLU A 101 7.85 -8.12 23.48
C GLU A 101 9.24 -8.78 23.36
N ILE A 102 9.44 -9.64 22.37
CA ILE A 102 10.65 -10.47 22.22
C ILE A 102 11.41 -10.16 20.93
N GLU A 103 10.72 -9.63 19.90
CA GLU A 103 11.30 -9.46 18.57
C GLU A 103 10.65 -8.28 17.84
N SER A 104 11.46 -7.61 17.02
CA SER A 104 11.02 -6.53 16.15
C SER A 104 10.75 -7.07 14.75
N TYR A 105 9.63 -6.67 14.18
CA TYR A 105 9.23 -6.98 12.82
C TYR A 105 9.02 -5.70 12.02
N ILE A 106 8.83 -5.87 10.72
CA ILE A 106 8.41 -4.81 9.81
C ILE A 106 6.98 -5.12 9.40
N LEU A 107 6.08 -4.17 9.62
CA LEU A 107 4.70 -4.23 9.16
C LEU A 107 4.57 -3.39 7.90
N VAL A 108 4.15 -4.01 6.80
CA VAL A 108 3.75 -3.31 5.57
C VAL A 108 2.24 -3.47 5.38
N MET A 109 1.55 -2.34 5.25
CA MET A 109 0.14 -2.26 4.93
C MET A 109 -0.04 -1.82 3.48
N LEU A 110 -0.93 -2.48 2.76
CA LEU A 110 -1.22 -2.26 1.34
C LEU A 110 -2.69 -1.92 1.18
N GLU A 111 -3.00 -0.71 0.73
CA GLU A 111 -4.39 -0.26 0.58
C GLU A 111 -4.66 0.07 -0.88
N ALA A 112 -5.62 -0.63 -1.49
CA ALA A 112 -6.03 -0.35 -2.86
C ALA A 112 -7.08 0.77 -2.87
N GLN A 113 -6.79 1.85 -3.59
CA GLN A 113 -7.72 2.95 -3.81
C GLN A 113 -8.02 3.08 -5.29
N SER A 114 -9.28 2.82 -5.66
CA SER A 114 -9.78 3.09 -7.01
C SER A 114 -10.35 4.49 -7.07
N GLN A 115 -9.89 5.30 -8.02
CA GLN A 115 -10.52 6.56 -8.37
C GLN A 115 -11.74 6.25 -9.26
N PRO A 116 -12.93 6.77 -8.93
CA PRO A 116 -14.07 6.64 -9.83
C PRO A 116 -13.74 7.35 -11.14
N GLU A 117 -13.76 6.59 -12.24
CA GLU A 117 -13.66 7.14 -13.59
C GLU A 117 -14.86 8.07 -13.80
N ASN A 118 -14.60 9.38 -13.92
CA ASN A 118 -15.58 10.46 -14.07
C ASN A 118 -16.59 10.67 -12.92
N ASN A 119 -16.23 11.56 -11.99
CA ASN A 119 -17.23 12.49 -11.46
C ASN A 119 -16.96 13.86 -12.09
N PRO A 120 -17.63 14.26 -13.20
CA PRO A 120 -17.55 15.64 -13.64
C PRO A 120 -18.09 16.50 -12.50
N GLU A 121 -17.28 17.47 -12.04
CA GLU A 121 -17.76 18.54 -11.16
C GLU A 121 -19.09 19.05 -11.71
N PRO A 122 -20.13 19.29 -10.89
CA PRO A 122 -21.34 19.92 -11.38
C PRO A 122 -20.94 21.28 -11.94
N VAL A 123 -20.92 21.39 -13.28
CA VAL A 123 -20.63 22.65 -13.97
C VAL A 123 -21.62 23.67 -13.39
N ALA A 124 -21.11 24.75 -12.82
CA ALA A 124 -21.95 25.83 -12.34
C ALA A 124 -22.88 26.23 -13.50
N ALA A 125 -24.18 26.05 -13.31
CA ALA A 125 -25.17 26.49 -14.28
C ALA A 125 -24.92 27.97 -14.62
N PRO A 126 -24.95 28.39 -15.90
CA PRO A 126 -24.77 29.79 -16.22
C PRO A 126 -25.94 30.58 -15.62
N GLY A 127 -25.64 31.30 -14.54
CA GLY A 127 -26.57 32.18 -13.87
C GLY A 127 -26.90 33.39 -14.75
N TRP A 128 -28.04 33.32 -15.43
CA TRP A 128 -29.01 34.41 -15.66
C TRP A 128 -28.43 35.85 -15.69
N HIS A 129 -28.37 36.43 -16.90
CA HIS A 129 -28.27 37.87 -17.09
C HIS A 129 -29.46 38.59 -16.42
N ARG A 130 -29.20 39.39 -15.37
CA ARG A 130 -30.11 40.48 -15.00
C ARG A 130 -29.70 41.73 -15.77
N THR A 131 -30.43 42.05 -16.83
CA THR A 131 -30.45 43.40 -17.38
C THR A 131 -31.31 44.25 -16.44
N GLN A 132 -30.72 45.24 -15.76
CA GLN A 132 -31.51 46.35 -15.20
C GLN A 132 -31.39 47.55 -16.13
N ARG A 133 -32.57 48.10 -16.42
CA ARG A 133 -32.84 49.32 -17.17
C ARG A 133 -33.07 50.45 -16.18
#